data_AF-A0A355XTC2-F1
#
_entry.id   AF-A0A355XTC2-F1
#
_cell.length_a   1.000
_cell.length_b   1.000
_cell.length_c   1.000
_cell.angle_alpha   90.00
_cell.angle_beta   90.00
_cell.angle_gamma   90.00
#
_symmetry.space_group_name_H-M   'P 1'
#
loop_
_entity.id
_entity.type
_entity.pdbx_description
1 polymer ?
#
loop_
_entity_poly.entity_id
_entity_poly.type
_entity_poly.pdbx_seq_one_letter_code
_entity_poly.pdbx_strand_id
1 'polypeptide(L)'
;VGDAAIGFSHDRLPTTDITLRADAEKFNRQCIPAGEFIGWCENGQQLPLQAIDEQGVNQIDNLIERNNGSLFAKQTMQFFMVNTDLEIVTNDCLFYATVEEFPQKEMEKTCNNS
;
A
#
# COMPACT_ATOMS: atom_id res chain seq x y z
N VAL A 1 -11.03 6.13 19.19
CA VAL A 1 -10.23 6.29 17.95
C VAL A 1 -11.27 6.42 16.86
N GLY A 2 -11.30 7.54 16.15
CA GLY A 2 -12.28 7.75 15.08
C GLY A 2 -11.92 6.89 13.87
N ASP A 3 -12.92 6.49 13.10
CA ASP A 3 -12.72 5.77 11.85
C ASP A 3 -11.94 6.67 10.88
N ALA A 4 -10.81 6.19 10.36
CA ALA A 4 -10.02 6.93 9.39
C ALA A 4 -10.74 6.92 8.03
N ALA A 5 -10.82 8.08 7.38
CA ALA A 5 -11.44 8.23 6.07
C ALA A 5 -10.46 7.87 4.95
N ILE A 6 -10.86 6.97 4.06
CA ILE A 6 -10.13 6.63 2.84
C ILE A 6 -10.83 7.18 1.59
N GLY A 7 -10.05 7.55 0.58
CA GLY A 7 -10.52 7.80 -0.78
C GLY A 7 -9.62 7.21 -1.85
N PHE A 8 -10.13 7.14 -3.08
CA PHE A 8 -9.38 6.72 -4.27
C PHE A 8 -9.42 7.83 -5.31
N SER A 9 -8.26 8.32 -5.74
CA SER A 9 -8.16 9.47 -6.66
C SER A 9 -6.81 9.49 -7.40
N HIS A 10 -6.73 10.25 -8.50
CA HIS A 10 -5.47 10.52 -9.20
C HIS A 10 -4.65 11.62 -8.50
N ASP A 11 -5.26 12.34 -7.57
CA ASP A 11 -4.68 13.41 -6.77
C ASP A 11 -5.05 13.24 -5.30
N ARG A 12 -4.24 13.80 -4.39
CA ARG A 12 -4.54 13.83 -2.95
C ARG A 12 -5.91 14.47 -2.68
N LEU A 13 -6.75 13.80 -1.89
CA LEU A 13 -8.01 14.36 -1.42
C LEU A 13 -7.81 15.01 -0.03
N PRO A 14 -8.18 16.30 0.15
CA PRO A 14 -8.02 16.99 1.43
C PRO A 14 -9.05 16.56 2.49
N THR A 15 -10.05 15.78 2.10
CA THR A 15 -11.16 15.33 2.96
C THR A 15 -10.97 13.92 3.50
N THR A 16 -9.82 13.29 3.24
CA THR A 16 -9.54 11.89 3.62
C THR A 16 -8.21 11.83 4.35
N ASP A 17 -8.10 10.98 5.37
CA ASP A 17 -6.85 10.72 6.10
C ASP A 17 -5.83 10.00 5.21
N ILE A 18 -6.32 9.16 4.29
CA ILE A 18 -5.55 8.46 3.28
C ILE A 18 -6.25 8.50 1.93
N THR A 19 -5.48 8.75 0.86
CA THR A 19 -5.94 8.65 -0.51
C THR A 19 -5.07 7.62 -1.22
N LEU A 20 -5.65 6.52 -1.70
CA LEU A 20 -4.95 5.59 -2.59
C LEU A 20 -5.14 6.04 -4.05
N ARG A 21 -4.28 5.56 -4.94
CA ARG A 21 -4.45 5.82 -6.37
C ARG A 21 -5.82 5.32 -6.87
N ALA A 22 -6.47 6.11 -7.72
CA ALA A 22 -7.71 5.70 -8.38
C ALA A 22 -7.58 4.40 -9.19
N ASP A 23 -6.37 4.10 -9.65
CA ASP A 23 -6.05 2.89 -10.40
C ASP A 23 -5.37 1.80 -9.55
N ALA A 24 -5.53 1.84 -8.22
CA ALA A 24 -4.91 0.89 -7.30
C ALA A 24 -5.24 -0.58 -7.61
N GLU A 25 -6.40 -0.88 -8.22
CA GLU A 25 -6.74 -2.23 -8.69
C GLU A 25 -5.71 -2.83 -9.67
N LYS A 26 -4.94 -2.02 -10.38
CA LYS A 26 -3.87 -2.49 -11.27
C LYS A 26 -2.77 -3.23 -10.51
N PHE A 27 -2.58 -2.91 -9.23
CA PHE A 27 -1.62 -3.59 -8.36
C PHE A 27 -1.91 -5.09 -8.21
N ASN A 28 -3.16 -5.54 -8.37
CA ASN A 28 -3.51 -6.97 -8.35
C ASN A 28 -2.81 -7.79 -9.47
N ARG A 29 -2.32 -7.13 -10.53
CA ARG A 29 -1.81 -7.80 -11.74
C ARG A 29 -0.29 -7.69 -11.91
N GLN A 30 0.39 -7.03 -10.98
CA GLN A 30 1.81 -6.72 -11.11
C GLN A 30 2.52 -6.79 -9.77
N CYS A 31 3.82 -7.08 -9.83
CA CYS A 31 4.71 -6.94 -8.70
C CYS A 31 5.06 -5.45 -8.53
N ILE A 32 4.95 -4.95 -7.31
CA ILE A 32 5.21 -3.57 -6.94
C ILE A 32 6.67 -3.45 -6.49
N PRO A 33 7.53 -2.71 -7.19
CA PRO A 33 8.91 -2.53 -6.77
C PRO A 33 9.02 -1.61 -5.55
N ALA A 34 10.14 -1.71 -4.82
CA ALA A 34 10.50 -0.73 -3.81
C ALA A 34 10.55 0.68 -4.41
N GLY A 35 9.99 1.66 -3.69
CA GLY A 35 9.84 3.04 -4.12
C GLY A 35 8.61 3.31 -5.00
N GLU A 36 7.80 2.30 -5.35
CA GLU A 36 6.57 2.54 -6.10
C GLU A 36 5.59 3.39 -5.29
N PHE A 37 4.96 4.33 -5.98
CA PHE A 37 3.97 5.23 -5.41
C PHE A 37 2.61 4.56 -5.25
N ILE A 38 2.08 4.57 -4.02
CA ILE A 38 0.83 3.89 -3.64
C ILE A 38 -0.30 4.90 -3.40
N GLY A 39 0.01 6.07 -2.85
CA GLY A 39 -1.00 7.07 -2.52
C GLY A 39 -0.48 8.20 -1.64
N TRP A 40 -1.38 8.89 -0.98
CA TRP A 40 -1.12 10.04 -0.12
C TRP A 40 -1.68 9.81 1.27
N CYS A 41 -1.00 10.32 2.29
CA CYS A 41 -1.48 10.34 3.66
C CYS A 41 -0.96 11.62 4.33
N GLU A 42 -1.82 12.30 5.09
CA GLU A 42 -1.40 13.52 5.76
C GLU A 42 -0.21 13.29 6.72
N ASN A 43 0.55 14.36 6.94
CA ASN A 43 1.68 14.35 7.85
C ASN A 43 1.20 14.36 9.32
N GLY A 44 0.75 13.20 9.81
CA GLY A 44 0.52 12.89 11.23
C GLY A 44 1.65 12.07 11.88
N GLN A 45 1.55 11.70 13.16
CA GLN A 45 2.60 10.88 13.80
C GLN A 45 2.61 9.41 13.34
N GLN A 46 1.46 8.86 12.95
CA GLN A 46 1.32 7.46 12.54
C GLN A 46 0.50 7.34 11.27
N LEU A 47 0.73 6.25 10.52
CA LEU A 47 -0.12 5.89 9.38
C LEU A 47 -1.47 5.39 9.91
N PRO A 48 -2.60 5.82 9.33
CA PRO A 48 -3.93 5.29 9.64
C PRO A 48 -4.15 3.91 8.97
N LEU A 49 -3.10 3.07 8.94
CA LEU A 49 -3.08 1.76 8.31
C LEU A 49 -2.43 0.76 9.25
N GLN A 50 -2.91 -0.48 9.18
CA GLN A 50 -2.31 -1.62 9.85
C GLN A 50 -2.15 -2.75 8.83
N ALA A 51 -1.00 -3.42 8.86
CA ALA A 51 -0.73 -4.61 8.08
C ALA A 51 -0.41 -5.73 9.07
N ILE A 52 -1.42 -6.48 9.47
CA ILE A 52 -1.30 -7.50 10.52
C ILE A 52 -0.89 -8.83 9.88
N ASP A 53 0.22 -9.40 10.33
CA ASP A 53 0.66 -10.73 9.89
C ASP A 53 -0.03 -11.88 10.65
N GLU A 54 0.31 -13.12 10.29
CA GLU A 54 -0.26 -14.33 10.91
C GLU A 54 0.04 -14.45 12.42
N GLN A 55 1.07 -13.75 12.92
CA GLN A 55 1.42 -13.71 14.33
C GLN A 55 0.70 -12.57 15.07
N GLY A 56 -0.11 -11.77 14.38
CA GLY A 56 -0.83 -10.63 14.94
C GLY A 56 0.04 -9.38 15.09
N VAL A 57 1.20 -9.32 14.43
CA VAL A 57 2.14 -8.20 14.51
C VAL A 57 1.87 -7.21 13.39
N ASN A 58 1.85 -5.91 13.71
CA ASN A 58 1.70 -4.86 12.71
C ASN A 58 3.03 -4.59 11.98
N GLN A 59 3.06 -4.92 10.70
CA GLN A 59 4.21 -4.79 9.81
C GLN A 59 4.17 -3.53 8.93
N ILE A 60 3.22 -2.61 9.15
CA ILE A 60 3.03 -1.46 8.25
C ILE A 60 4.30 -0.64 8.03
N ASP A 61 5.09 -0.40 9.08
CA ASP A 61 6.34 0.37 9.03
C ASP A 61 7.46 -0.36 8.27
N ASN A 62 7.34 -1.68 8.08
CA ASN A 62 8.27 -2.48 7.28
C ASN A 62 7.86 -2.52 5.79
N LEU A 63 6.59 -2.28 5.48
CA LEU A 63 6.04 -2.41 4.14
C LEU A 63 5.88 -1.06 3.43
N ILE A 64 5.47 -0.03 4.15
CA ILE A 64 5.12 1.28 3.60
C ILE A 64 5.95 2.36 4.28
N GLU A 65 6.49 3.26 3.47
CA GLU A 65 7.11 4.49 3.95
C GLU A 65 6.25 5.68 3.55
N ARG A 66 6.26 6.68 4.43
CA ARG A 66 5.68 7.99 4.13
C ARG A 66 6.78 9.01 3.97
N ASN A 67 6.84 9.65 2.81
CA ASN A 67 7.79 10.71 2.51
C ASN A 67 7.01 11.93 1.99
N ASN A 68 7.08 13.06 2.72
CA ASN A 68 6.42 14.31 2.39
C ASN A 68 4.92 14.18 2.07
N GLY A 69 4.20 13.36 2.81
CA GLY A 69 2.76 13.12 2.63
C GLY A 69 2.39 12.13 1.52
N SER A 70 3.40 11.56 0.85
CA SER A 70 3.23 10.48 -0.14
C SER A 70 3.60 9.13 0.47
N LEU A 71 2.89 8.09 0.10
CA LEU A 71 3.10 6.69 0.51
C LEU A 71 3.81 5.92 -0.59
N PHE A 72 4.88 5.24 -0.22
CA PHE A 72 5.67 4.41 -1.13
C PHE A 72 5.90 3.01 -0.55
N ALA A 73 6.08 2.04 -1.43
CA ALA A 73 6.52 0.70 -1.06
C ALA A 73 7.96 0.74 -0.53
N LYS A 74 8.24 0.19 0.64
CA LYS A 74 9.63 0.07 1.16
C LYS A 74 10.43 -1.05 0.53
N GLN A 75 9.73 -2.03 -0.02
CA GLN A 75 10.30 -3.24 -0.58
C GLN A 75 9.42 -3.76 -1.70
N THR A 76 9.94 -4.70 -2.47
CA THR A 76 9.17 -5.35 -3.52
C THR A 76 8.07 -6.22 -2.91
N MET A 77 6.83 -6.03 -3.36
CA MET A 77 5.64 -6.69 -2.82
C MET A 77 4.69 -7.09 -3.93
N GLN A 78 3.90 -8.14 -3.69
CA GLN A 78 2.74 -8.47 -4.51
C GLN A 78 1.47 -8.14 -3.72
N PHE A 79 0.59 -7.33 -4.31
CA PHE A 79 -0.71 -7.02 -3.72
C PHE A 79 -1.82 -7.89 -4.31
N PHE A 80 -2.81 -8.20 -3.47
CA PHE A 80 -3.96 -9.02 -3.83
C PHE A 80 -5.25 -8.44 -3.23
N MET A 81 -6.37 -8.71 -3.92
CA MET A 81 -7.71 -8.25 -3.54
C MET A 81 -7.81 -6.73 -3.33
N VAL A 82 -6.96 -5.95 -4.03
CA VAL A 82 -7.08 -4.49 -4.03
C VAL A 82 -8.40 -4.13 -4.71
N ASN A 83 -9.25 -3.39 -3.99
CA ASN A 83 -10.53 -2.91 -4.51
C ASN A 83 -10.61 -1.39 -4.30
N THR A 84 -11.18 -0.66 -5.26
CA THR A 84 -11.43 0.78 -5.12
C THR A 84 -12.85 1.13 -4.71
N ASP A 85 -13.71 0.13 -4.52
CA ASP A 85 -15.05 0.29 -3.98
C ASP A 85 -14.99 0.57 -2.47
N LEU A 86 -15.35 1.80 -2.09
CA LEU A 86 -15.35 2.28 -0.71
C LEU A 86 -16.24 1.44 0.22
N GLU A 87 -17.38 0.93 -0.27
CA GLU A 87 -18.27 0.12 0.57
C GLU A 87 -17.62 -1.21 0.94
N ILE A 88 -16.84 -1.79 0.03
CA ILE A 88 -16.14 -3.05 0.26
C ILE A 88 -14.96 -2.82 1.21
N VAL A 89 -14.11 -1.84 0.93
CA VAL A 89 -12.87 -1.63 1.71
C VAL A 89 -13.09 -1.03 3.09
N THR A 90 -14.23 -0.40 3.35
CA THR A 90 -14.55 0.10 4.69
C THR A 90 -15.04 -1.02 5.61
N ASN A 91 -15.56 -2.11 5.03
CA ASN A 91 -16.08 -3.26 5.79
C ASN A 91 -15.10 -4.45 5.86
N ASP A 92 -14.04 -4.45 5.07
CA ASP A 92 -13.02 -5.50 4.99
C ASP A 92 -11.60 -4.89 4.95
N CYS A 93 -10.57 -5.71 4.68
CA CYS A 93 -9.21 -5.26 4.47
C CYS A 93 -9.08 -4.50 3.14
N LEU A 94 -8.22 -3.47 3.14
CA LEU A 94 -7.93 -2.67 1.93
C LEU A 94 -7.33 -3.51 0.79
N PHE A 95 -6.38 -4.37 1.15
CA PHE A 95 -5.74 -5.37 0.30
C PHE A 95 -4.83 -6.23 1.16
N TYR A 96 -4.36 -7.32 0.58
CA TYR A 96 -3.34 -8.18 1.15
C TYR A 96 -2.02 -7.97 0.42
N ALA A 97 -0.91 -8.13 1.13
CA ALA A 97 0.43 -8.00 0.58
C ALA A 97 1.30 -9.19 0.97
N THR A 98 2.10 -9.69 0.04
CA THR A 98 3.19 -10.61 0.34
C THR A 98 4.52 -9.96 -0.03
N VAL A 99 5.51 -10.14 0.82
CA VAL A 99 6.91 -9.84 0.51
C VAL A 99 7.53 -11.09 -0.09
N GLU A 100 8.14 -10.99 -1.27
CA GLU A 100 8.93 -12.11 -1.78
C GLU A 100 10.30 -12.09 -1.08
N GLU A 101 10.57 -13.09 -0.23
CA GLU A 101 11.89 -13.30 0.36
C GLU A 101 12.85 -13.83 -0.72
N PHE A 102 13.39 -12.95 -1.57
CA PHE A 102 14.47 -13.35 -2.47
C PHE A 102 15.83 -13.14 -1.80
N PRO A 103 16.71 -14.16 -1.76
CA PRO A 103 18.09 -13.96 -1.34
C PRO A 103 18.75 -12.92 -2.25
N GLN A 104 19.49 -11.98 -1.64
CA GLN A 104 19.98 -10.70 -2.18
C GLN A 104 20.88 -10.72 -3.44
N LYS A 105 20.85 -11.75 -4.30
CA LYS A 105 21.78 -11.91 -5.43
C LYS A 105 21.19 -11.93 -6.84
N GLU A 106 19.87 -11.82 -7.03
CA GLU A 106 19.26 -11.94 -8.37
C GLU A 106 18.35 -10.76 -8.79
N MET A 107 18.53 -9.58 -8.22
CA MET A 107 17.59 -8.45 -8.40
C MET A 107 17.70 -7.64 -9.71
N GLU A 108 18.47 -8.04 -10.71
CA GLU A 108 18.53 -7.28 -11.98
C GLU A 108 17.72 -7.87 -13.14
N LYS A 109 17.20 -9.11 -13.04
CA LYS A 109 16.69 -9.82 -14.23
C LYS A 109 15.19 -10.07 -14.31
N THR A 110 14.44 -10.08 -13.20
CA THR A 110 13.06 -10.58 -13.23
C THR A 110 11.96 -9.52 -13.27
N CYS A 111 12.21 -8.27 -12.85
CA CYS A 111 11.24 -7.18 -13.06
C CYS A 111 11.38 -6.47 -14.43
N ASN A 112 12.45 -6.72 -15.18
CA ASN A 112 12.74 -6.03 -16.45
C ASN A 112 12.30 -6.80 -17.71
N ASN A 113 11.62 -7.94 -17.58
CA ASN A 113 11.25 -8.80 -18.70
C ASN A 113 9.73 -9.00 -18.82
N SER A 114 8.98 -7.91 -18.96
CA SER A 114 7.60 -7.92 -19.48
C SER A 114 7.38 -6.80 -20.46
#